data_AF-A0A0S2M7M0-F1
#
_entry.id   AF-A0A0S2M7M0-F1
#
_cell.length_a   1.000
_cell.length_b   1.000
_cell.length_c   1.000
_cell.angle_alpha   90.00
_cell.angle_beta   90.00
_cell.angle_gamma   90.00
#
_symmetry.space_group_name_H-M   'P 1'
#
loop_
_entity.id
_entity.type
_entity.pdbx_description
1 polymer ?
#
loop_
_entity_poly.entity_id
_entity_poly.type
_entity_poly.pdbx_seq_one_letter_code
_entity_poly.pdbx_strand_id
1 'polypeptide(L)'
;MMKFIFMMIFMIPLSFLKNFWLNQFMYFIMFILFMLNFSFNYMVNNISYFMGCDLLSYMMILLSFWICSLMILASSKIYFLKNHYQMFMFMMLMLMMSLFITFSSMNLFIFYLFFEMSLIPTLILIIGWGYQPERIQAGIYLLFYTMIASLPMMIALFNFNKMYYSLDFYLMNYFINNLFMFMSMNLVFLVKMPMYFIHLWLPKAHVEAPVSGSMILAGVMLKLGGYGMLRLLVNFQFMVMKYNYMFMMICLVGGLYVSLICIRQSDIKSLIAYSSVAHMGLVLGGIVTLNYWGFCGSLVMMIAHGLCSSGLFCLANISYERIYSRSLYLNKGLINLIPSMSLWWFLFLSSNMAAPPSLNLLGEIMLINSLISWSFLSMLMLFLISFLSAVYSLYLYSYSQHGKLYSGTFSYSMGYIREFLLLMLHWLPLNMLVLKSEYLVLWI
;
A
#
# COMPACT_ATOMS: atom_id res chain seq x y z
N MET A 1 2.00 -21.48 -10.32
CA MET A 1 2.55 -20.64 -9.22
C MET A 1 3.67 -21.28 -8.40
N MET A 2 3.71 -22.61 -8.26
CA MET A 2 4.70 -23.32 -7.41
C MET A 2 6.18 -22.98 -7.66
N LYS A 3 6.58 -22.70 -8.92
CA LYS A 3 7.97 -22.34 -9.25
C LYS A 3 8.50 -21.17 -8.41
N PHE A 4 7.67 -20.16 -8.14
CA PHE A 4 8.03 -18.99 -7.34
C PHE A 4 8.13 -19.31 -5.85
N ILE A 5 7.28 -20.21 -5.33
CA ILE A 5 7.36 -20.67 -3.95
C ILE A 5 8.64 -21.45 -3.73
N PHE A 6 8.96 -22.40 -4.62
CA PHE A 6 10.22 -23.13 -4.52
C PHE A 6 11.42 -22.19 -4.56
N MET A 7 11.43 -21.22 -5.48
CA MET A 7 12.48 -20.20 -5.53
C MET A 7 12.63 -19.47 -4.19
N MET A 8 11.54 -19.03 -3.57
CA MET A 8 11.57 -18.35 -2.27
C MET A 8 12.00 -19.27 -1.11
N ILE A 9 11.63 -20.57 -1.12
CA ILE A 9 12.11 -21.53 -0.11
C ILE A 9 13.64 -21.70 -0.23
N PHE A 10 14.17 -21.83 -1.44
CA PHE A 10 15.61 -21.94 -1.66
C PHE A 10 16.38 -20.65 -1.34
N MET A 11 15.70 -19.50 -1.21
CA MET A 11 16.32 -18.26 -0.73
C MET A 11 16.50 -18.20 0.79
N ILE A 12 15.83 -19.07 1.58
CA ILE A 12 15.98 -19.10 3.04
C ILE A 12 17.45 -19.26 3.47
N PRO A 13 18.22 -20.27 2.99
CA PRO A 13 19.63 -20.37 3.36
C PRO A 13 20.46 -19.17 2.87
N LEU A 14 20.13 -18.60 1.71
CA LEU A 14 20.81 -17.41 1.17
C LEU A 14 20.67 -16.20 2.10
N SER A 15 19.55 -16.07 2.81
CA SER A 15 19.30 -14.96 3.74
C SER A 15 20.21 -14.95 4.96
N PHE A 16 20.64 -16.13 5.42
CA PHE A 16 21.58 -16.27 6.53
C PHE A 16 23.04 -16.18 6.07
N LEU A 17 23.33 -16.39 4.78
CA LEU A 17 24.64 -16.11 4.21
C LEU A 17 24.89 -14.59 4.13
N LYS A 18 26.15 -14.15 4.22
CA LYS A 18 26.54 -12.73 4.37
C LYS A 18 26.22 -11.82 3.16
N ASN A 19 25.50 -12.32 2.16
CA ASN A 19 25.34 -11.69 0.86
C ASN A 19 24.02 -10.88 0.75
N PHE A 20 24.01 -9.67 1.31
CA PHE A 20 22.85 -8.77 1.29
C PHE A 20 22.38 -8.40 -0.12
N TRP A 21 23.30 -7.98 -0.99
CA TRP A 21 22.99 -7.55 -2.36
C TRP A 21 22.55 -8.71 -3.26
N LEU A 22 23.04 -9.91 -3.00
CA LEU A 22 22.73 -11.10 -3.80
C LEU A 22 21.26 -11.50 -3.59
N ASN A 23 20.75 -11.43 -2.36
CA ASN A 23 19.31 -11.56 -2.09
C ASN A 23 18.48 -10.55 -2.89
N GLN A 24 18.93 -9.30 -2.96
CA GLN A 24 18.23 -8.26 -3.72
C GLN A 24 18.14 -8.59 -5.21
N PHE A 25 19.25 -9.05 -5.82
CA PHE A 25 19.27 -9.48 -7.21
C PHE A 25 18.30 -10.63 -7.46
N MET A 26 18.18 -11.57 -6.53
CA MET A 26 17.23 -12.68 -6.65
C MET A 26 15.77 -12.19 -6.67
N TYR A 27 15.40 -11.16 -5.90
CA TYR A 27 14.07 -10.55 -5.98
C TYR A 27 13.81 -9.88 -7.35
N PHE A 28 14.81 -9.21 -7.93
CA PHE A 28 14.66 -8.67 -9.28
C PHE A 28 14.52 -9.77 -10.34
N ILE A 29 15.25 -10.88 -10.19
CA ILE A 29 15.08 -12.04 -11.07
C ILE A 29 13.67 -12.61 -10.92
N MET A 30 13.14 -12.74 -9.71
CA MET A 30 11.74 -13.14 -9.47
C MET A 30 10.76 -12.20 -10.18
N PHE A 31 10.95 -10.89 -10.05
CA PHE A 31 10.12 -9.90 -10.72
C PHE A 31 10.14 -10.08 -12.25
N ILE A 32 11.32 -10.20 -12.85
CA ILE A 32 11.47 -10.39 -14.31
C ILE A 32 10.81 -11.70 -14.75
N LEU A 33 11.06 -12.80 -14.04
CA LEU A 33 10.44 -14.10 -14.34
C LEU A 33 8.92 -14.06 -14.20
N PHE A 34 8.37 -13.24 -13.29
CA PHE A 34 6.94 -13.07 -13.13
C PHE A 34 6.34 -12.19 -14.23
N MET A 35 7.02 -11.09 -14.59
CA MET A 35 6.68 -10.24 -15.74
C MET A 35 6.53 -11.06 -17.03
N LEU A 36 7.43 -12.02 -17.28
CA LEU A 36 7.37 -12.88 -18.46
C LEU A 36 6.13 -13.79 -18.53
N ASN A 37 5.48 -14.09 -17.41
CA ASN A 37 4.23 -14.88 -17.41
C ASN A 37 2.98 -14.01 -17.56
N PHE A 38 3.11 -12.78 -18.05
CA PHE A 38 1.96 -11.92 -18.26
C PHE A 38 1.04 -12.49 -19.33
N SER A 39 -0.25 -12.48 -19.01
CA SER A 39 -1.29 -13.01 -19.89
C SER A 39 -2.50 -12.09 -19.83
N PHE A 40 -3.00 -11.69 -21.00
CA PHE A 40 -4.12 -10.75 -21.15
C PHE A 40 -5.50 -11.35 -20.93
N ASN A 41 -5.58 -12.63 -20.56
CA ASN A 41 -6.87 -13.27 -20.41
C ASN A 41 -7.53 -12.83 -19.10
N TYR A 42 -8.82 -12.51 -19.18
CA TYR A 42 -9.69 -12.32 -18.02
C TYR A 42 -9.79 -13.57 -17.15
N MET A 43 -9.52 -14.74 -17.74
CA MET A 43 -9.56 -16.02 -17.06
C MET A 43 -8.33 -16.24 -16.18
N VAL A 44 -8.55 -17.04 -15.14
CA VAL A 44 -7.51 -17.52 -14.24
C VAL A 44 -6.43 -18.27 -15.00
N ASN A 45 -5.20 -17.80 -14.90
CA ASN A 45 -4.04 -18.44 -15.48
C ASN A 45 -3.06 -18.96 -14.39
N ASN A 46 -2.11 -19.79 -14.80
CA ASN A 46 -1.05 -20.35 -13.92
C ASN A 46 -1.55 -21.14 -12.70
N ILE A 47 -2.67 -21.86 -12.86
CA ILE A 47 -3.29 -22.67 -11.82
C ILE A 47 -2.35 -23.80 -11.38
N SER A 48 -2.12 -23.92 -10.07
CA SER A 48 -1.41 -25.03 -9.46
C SER A 48 -1.89 -25.24 -8.02
N TYR A 49 -2.37 -26.44 -7.70
CA TYR A 49 -3.02 -26.77 -6.42
C TYR A 49 -4.12 -25.76 -6.07
N PHE A 50 -3.95 -24.97 -5.00
CA PHE A 50 -4.90 -23.95 -4.53
C PHE A 50 -4.53 -22.53 -4.95
N MET A 51 -3.61 -22.37 -5.90
CA MET A 51 -3.15 -21.08 -6.37
C MET A 51 -3.47 -20.85 -7.83
N GLY A 52 -3.79 -19.62 -8.19
CA GLY A 52 -3.75 -19.16 -9.58
C GLY A 52 -3.62 -17.64 -9.65
N CYS A 53 -3.82 -17.11 -10.85
CA CYS A 53 -3.57 -15.71 -11.14
C CYS A 53 -4.59 -15.15 -12.12
N ASP A 54 -5.40 -14.22 -11.65
CA ASP A 54 -6.12 -13.27 -12.48
C ASP A 54 -5.30 -11.98 -12.60
N LEU A 55 -5.76 -11.04 -13.42
CA LEU A 55 -5.08 -9.76 -13.63
C LEU A 55 -4.94 -8.93 -12.33
N LEU A 56 -5.95 -8.91 -11.45
CA LEU A 56 -5.84 -8.26 -10.12
C LEU A 56 -4.72 -8.87 -9.28
N SER A 57 -4.73 -10.19 -9.12
CA SER A 57 -3.68 -10.88 -8.36
C SER A 57 -2.32 -10.71 -9.02
N TYR A 58 -2.25 -10.72 -10.36
CA TYR A 58 -1.02 -10.50 -11.10
C TYR A 58 -0.41 -9.15 -10.76
N MET A 59 -1.19 -8.06 -10.86
CA MET A 59 -0.70 -6.72 -10.58
C MET A 59 -0.25 -6.55 -9.13
N MET A 60 -0.98 -7.15 -8.18
CA MET A 60 -0.60 -7.09 -6.76
C MET A 60 0.66 -7.91 -6.44
N ILE A 61 0.79 -9.10 -7.03
CA ILE A 61 2.00 -9.92 -6.92
C ILE A 61 3.20 -9.16 -7.51
N LEU A 62 3.01 -8.53 -8.68
CA LEU A 62 4.04 -7.74 -9.34
C LEU A 62 4.55 -6.61 -8.44
N LEU A 63 3.61 -5.85 -7.87
CA LEU A 63 3.90 -4.76 -6.95
C LEU A 63 4.63 -5.27 -5.71
N SER A 64 4.25 -6.44 -5.18
CA SER A 64 4.89 -7.04 -4.00
C SER A 64 6.35 -7.42 -4.25
N PHE A 65 6.67 -8.06 -5.37
CA PHE A 65 8.07 -8.36 -5.72
C PHE A 65 8.90 -7.08 -5.91
N TRP A 66 8.32 -6.07 -6.55
CA TRP A 66 8.99 -4.80 -6.82
C TRP A 66 9.27 -4.01 -5.53
N ILE A 67 8.28 -3.84 -4.65
CA ILE A 67 8.48 -3.11 -3.39
C ILE A 67 9.41 -3.90 -2.46
N CYS A 68 9.35 -5.23 -2.45
CA CYS A 68 10.27 -6.06 -1.67
C CYS A 68 11.74 -5.86 -2.05
N SER A 69 12.07 -5.75 -3.33
CA SER A 69 13.43 -5.45 -3.77
C SER A 69 13.87 -4.02 -3.40
N LEU A 70 12.97 -3.04 -3.54
CA LEU A 70 13.24 -1.63 -3.23
C LEU A 70 13.47 -1.39 -1.73
N MET A 71 12.80 -2.14 -0.87
CA MET A 71 13.01 -2.03 0.57
C MET A 71 14.43 -2.43 0.99
N ILE A 72 15.00 -3.45 0.32
CA ILE A 72 16.38 -3.90 0.59
C ILE A 72 17.37 -2.82 0.14
N LEU A 73 17.11 -2.15 -0.99
CA LEU A 73 17.90 -0.98 -1.42
C LEU A 73 17.87 0.12 -0.37
N ALA A 74 16.67 0.45 0.12
CA ALA A 74 16.47 1.50 1.10
C ALA A 74 17.16 1.21 2.43
N SER A 75 17.14 -0.04 2.88
CA SER A 75 17.62 -0.44 4.20
C SER A 75 19.11 -0.75 4.27
N SER A 76 19.89 -0.38 3.27
CA SER A 76 21.34 -0.60 3.23
C SER A 76 22.11 0.06 4.39
N LYS A 77 21.55 1.08 5.06
CA LYS A 77 22.10 1.58 6.34
C LYS A 77 22.20 0.47 7.41
N ILE A 78 21.24 -0.46 7.44
CA ILE A 78 21.25 -1.64 8.32
C ILE A 78 22.43 -2.56 7.99
N TYR A 79 22.73 -2.73 6.70
CA TYR A 79 23.86 -3.51 6.25
C TYR A 79 25.19 -2.87 6.65
N PHE A 80 25.36 -1.56 6.41
CA PHE A 80 26.59 -0.84 6.77
C PHE A 80 26.85 -0.83 8.29
N LEU A 81 25.79 -0.67 9.11
CA LEU A 81 25.88 -0.71 10.56
C LEU A 81 25.94 -2.13 11.14
N LYS A 82 25.81 -3.18 10.32
CA LYS A 82 25.74 -4.59 10.73
C LYS A 82 24.66 -4.90 11.79
N ASN A 83 23.56 -4.15 11.81
CA ASN A 83 22.45 -4.32 12.75
C ASN A 83 21.57 -5.53 12.41
N HIS A 84 21.96 -6.74 12.83
CA HIS A 84 21.21 -7.99 12.62
C HIS A 84 20.63 -8.14 11.20
N TYR A 85 21.44 -7.82 10.19
CA TYR A 85 20.97 -7.77 8.79
C TYR A 85 20.50 -9.14 8.27
N GLN A 86 21.02 -10.27 8.78
CA GLN A 86 20.56 -11.61 8.40
C GLN A 86 19.09 -11.83 8.80
N MET A 87 18.74 -11.50 10.05
CA MET A 87 17.37 -11.59 10.54
C MET A 87 16.44 -10.62 9.79
N PHE A 88 16.94 -9.43 9.44
CA PHE A 88 16.18 -8.50 8.59
C PHE A 88 15.83 -9.16 7.25
N MET A 89 16.82 -9.73 6.55
CA MET A 89 16.60 -10.37 5.25
C MET A 89 15.65 -11.56 5.34
N PHE A 90 15.74 -12.35 6.41
CA PHE A 90 14.80 -13.44 6.67
C PHE A 90 13.36 -12.93 6.89
N MET A 91 13.16 -11.86 7.67
CA MET A 91 11.84 -11.26 7.86
C MET A 91 11.26 -10.71 6.55
N MET A 92 12.09 -10.12 5.70
CA MET A 92 11.68 -9.65 4.37
C MET A 92 11.25 -10.81 3.46
N LEU A 93 11.95 -11.95 3.50
CA LEU A 93 11.56 -13.17 2.78
C LEU A 93 10.24 -13.74 3.28
N MET A 94 10.07 -13.85 4.60
CA MET A 94 8.83 -14.36 5.19
C MET A 94 7.64 -13.47 4.83
N LEU A 95 7.85 -12.15 4.83
CA LEU A 95 6.84 -11.19 4.38
C LEU A 95 6.50 -11.39 2.90
N MET A 96 7.50 -11.49 2.02
CA MET A 96 7.27 -11.74 0.60
C MET A 96 6.52 -13.05 0.36
N MET A 97 6.91 -14.12 1.05
CA MET A 97 6.21 -15.41 0.97
C MET A 97 4.75 -15.31 1.38
N SER A 98 4.46 -14.65 2.51
CA SER A 98 3.09 -14.45 2.96
C SER A 98 2.27 -13.67 1.94
N LEU A 99 2.81 -12.57 1.40
CA LEU A 99 2.12 -11.73 0.41
C LEU A 99 1.87 -12.48 -0.90
N PHE A 100 2.85 -13.22 -1.40
CA PHE A 100 2.66 -14.01 -2.62
C PHE A 100 1.52 -15.01 -2.49
N ILE A 101 1.45 -15.73 -1.36
CA ILE A 101 0.40 -16.72 -1.15
C ILE A 101 -0.95 -16.04 -0.95
N THR A 102 -1.02 -14.88 -0.27
CA THR A 102 -2.30 -14.14 -0.16
C THR A 102 -2.88 -13.72 -1.50
N PHE A 103 -2.07 -13.17 -2.40
CA PHE A 103 -2.59 -12.71 -3.68
C PHE A 103 -2.87 -13.84 -4.66
N SER A 104 -2.16 -14.97 -4.56
CA SER A 104 -2.35 -16.11 -5.46
C SER A 104 -3.38 -17.13 -4.98
N SER A 105 -3.86 -17.06 -3.74
CA SER A 105 -4.76 -18.07 -3.18
C SER A 105 -6.16 -18.04 -3.81
N MET A 106 -6.67 -19.22 -4.19
CA MET A 106 -8.04 -19.42 -4.65
C MET A 106 -9.01 -19.76 -3.52
N ASN A 107 -8.51 -20.20 -2.38
CA ASN A 107 -9.33 -20.61 -1.25
C ASN A 107 -9.31 -19.53 -0.19
N LEU A 108 -10.50 -19.12 0.27
CA LEU A 108 -10.68 -18.06 1.24
C LEU A 108 -10.03 -18.33 2.60
N PHE A 109 -9.94 -19.59 3.02
CA PHE A 109 -9.24 -19.96 4.24
C PHE A 109 -7.72 -19.75 4.13
N ILE A 110 -7.12 -20.13 3.00
CA ILE A 110 -5.69 -19.93 2.74
C ILE A 110 -5.40 -18.43 2.63
N PHE A 111 -6.27 -17.69 1.94
CA PHE A 111 -6.22 -16.23 1.89
C PHE A 111 -6.17 -15.63 3.29
N TYR A 112 -7.11 -15.99 4.17
CA TYR A 112 -7.18 -15.50 5.55
C TYR A 112 -5.93 -15.84 6.36
N LEU A 113 -5.47 -17.10 6.32
CA LEU A 113 -4.32 -17.54 7.08
C LEU A 113 -3.07 -16.73 6.70
N PHE A 114 -2.76 -16.62 5.41
CA PHE A 114 -1.58 -15.88 4.98
C PHE A 114 -1.74 -14.36 5.14
N PHE A 115 -2.99 -13.87 5.11
CA PHE A 115 -3.31 -12.47 5.37
C PHE A 115 -2.99 -12.06 6.81
N GLU A 116 -3.27 -12.93 7.78
CA GLU A 116 -2.86 -12.72 9.17
C GLU A 116 -1.36 -13.01 9.38
N MET A 117 -0.82 -14.05 8.72
CA MET A 117 0.62 -14.33 8.82
C MET A 117 1.49 -13.17 8.32
N SER A 118 1.02 -12.38 7.35
CA SER A 118 1.75 -11.18 6.88
C SER A 118 1.96 -10.13 7.98
N LEU A 119 1.12 -10.10 9.02
CA LEU A 119 1.26 -9.17 10.13
C LEU A 119 2.48 -9.49 10.99
N ILE A 120 2.82 -10.76 11.16
CA ILE A 120 3.91 -11.19 12.05
C ILE A 120 5.26 -10.63 11.58
N PRO A 121 5.72 -10.83 10.32
CA PRO A 121 6.95 -10.20 9.84
C PRO A 121 6.90 -8.67 9.91
N THR A 122 5.76 -8.03 9.61
CA THR A 122 5.67 -6.57 9.69
C THR A 122 5.82 -6.04 11.11
N LEU A 123 5.23 -6.71 12.09
CA LEU A 123 5.36 -6.34 13.50
C LEU A 123 6.81 -6.46 13.95
N ILE A 124 7.50 -7.54 13.56
CA ILE A 124 8.92 -7.72 13.87
C ILE A 124 9.78 -6.64 13.19
N LEU A 125 9.45 -6.23 11.96
CA LEU A 125 10.15 -5.12 11.29
C LEU A 125 10.01 -3.80 12.07
N ILE A 126 8.81 -3.49 12.58
CA ILE A 126 8.52 -2.25 13.33
C ILE A 126 9.21 -2.27 14.69
N ILE A 127 9.02 -3.33 15.49
CA ILE A 127 9.56 -3.41 16.86
C ILE A 127 11.08 -3.60 16.84
N GLY A 128 11.60 -4.37 15.88
CA GLY A 128 13.04 -4.65 15.79
C GLY A 128 13.85 -3.43 15.36
N TRP A 129 13.54 -2.87 14.19
CA TRP A 129 14.36 -1.83 13.53
C TRP A 129 13.74 -0.41 13.57
N GLY A 130 12.61 -0.21 14.24
CA GLY A 130 12.04 1.13 14.47
C GLY A 130 12.93 2.01 15.35
N TYR A 131 12.93 3.33 15.11
CA TYR A 131 13.89 4.26 15.73
C TYR A 131 13.51 4.72 17.14
N GLN A 132 12.22 4.90 17.43
CA GLN A 132 11.72 5.52 18.67
C GLN A 132 11.18 4.49 19.66
N PRO A 133 11.17 4.78 20.98
CA PRO A 133 10.63 3.86 21.99
C PRO A 133 9.13 3.58 21.81
N GLU A 134 8.39 4.53 21.25
CA GLU A 134 6.96 4.41 20.95
C GLU A 134 6.64 3.21 20.03
N ARG A 135 7.63 2.67 19.30
CA ARG A 135 7.50 1.51 18.39
C ARG A 135 6.78 0.30 18.97
N ILE A 136 6.90 0.10 20.29
CA ILE A 136 6.20 -0.97 21.00
C ILE A 136 4.69 -0.68 21.03
N GLN A 137 4.33 0.57 21.33
CA GLN A 137 2.94 1.02 21.35
C GLN A 137 2.31 0.99 19.95
N ALA A 138 2.99 1.43 18.87
CA ALA A 138 2.40 1.27 17.53
C ALA A 138 2.35 -0.19 17.08
N GLY A 139 3.31 -1.02 17.45
CA GLY A 139 3.26 -2.46 17.19
C GLY A 139 2.02 -3.11 17.84
N ILE A 140 1.73 -2.74 19.09
CA ILE A 140 0.52 -3.14 19.83
C ILE A 140 -0.75 -2.64 19.12
N TYR A 141 -0.81 -1.37 18.72
CA TYR A 141 -1.97 -0.85 17.99
C TYR A 141 -2.21 -1.59 16.67
N LEU A 142 -1.16 -1.81 15.87
CA LEU A 142 -1.29 -2.54 14.60
C LEU A 142 -1.84 -3.95 14.83
N LEU A 143 -1.30 -4.69 15.80
CA LEU A 143 -1.73 -6.06 16.07
C LEU A 143 -3.17 -6.14 16.61
N PHE A 144 -3.53 -5.32 17.59
CA PHE A 144 -4.87 -5.43 18.19
C PHE A 144 -5.99 -4.96 17.26
N TYR A 145 -5.76 -3.89 16.49
CA TYR A 145 -6.77 -3.42 15.52
C TYR A 145 -7.07 -4.52 14.49
N THR A 146 -6.05 -5.19 13.97
CA THR A 146 -6.24 -6.23 12.95
C THR A 146 -6.76 -7.54 13.55
N MET A 147 -6.22 -8.00 14.68
CA MET A 147 -6.63 -9.26 15.33
C MET A 147 -8.10 -9.25 15.77
N ILE A 148 -8.56 -8.14 16.36
CA ILE A 148 -9.95 -8.02 16.83
C ILE A 148 -10.90 -8.05 15.64
N ALA A 149 -10.51 -7.46 14.50
CA ALA A 149 -11.31 -7.52 13.29
C ALA A 149 -11.24 -8.90 12.61
N SER A 150 -10.09 -9.59 12.66
CA SER A 150 -9.83 -10.84 11.93
C SER A 150 -10.48 -12.07 12.56
N LEU A 151 -10.58 -12.13 13.88
CA LEU A 151 -11.27 -13.22 14.57
C LEU A 151 -12.75 -13.40 14.15
N PRO A 152 -13.58 -12.34 14.04
CA PRO A 152 -14.92 -12.42 13.46
C PRO A 152 -14.95 -13.03 12.05
N MET A 153 -13.99 -12.68 11.19
CA MET A 153 -13.89 -13.24 9.84
C MET A 153 -13.62 -14.74 9.88
N MET A 154 -12.78 -15.23 10.80
CA MET A 154 -12.54 -16.67 10.96
C MET A 154 -13.82 -17.44 11.33
N ILE A 155 -14.61 -16.91 12.28
CA ILE A 155 -15.89 -17.53 12.68
C ILE A 155 -16.86 -17.55 11.49
N ALA A 156 -16.92 -16.44 10.76
CA ALA A 156 -17.71 -16.32 9.55
C ALA A 156 -17.29 -17.38 8.51
N LEU A 157 -15.98 -17.54 8.24
CA LEU A 157 -15.46 -18.53 7.28
C LEU A 157 -15.91 -19.96 7.60
N PHE A 158 -15.87 -20.37 8.87
CA PHE A 158 -16.33 -21.69 9.26
C PHE A 158 -17.84 -21.85 9.11
N ASN A 159 -18.63 -20.82 9.41
CA ASN A 159 -20.07 -20.84 9.18
C ASN A 159 -20.39 -20.90 7.69
N PHE A 160 -19.65 -20.17 6.86
CA PHE A 160 -19.80 -20.22 5.40
C PHE A 160 -19.51 -21.61 4.86
N ASN A 161 -18.42 -22.24 5.30
CA ASN A 161 -18.06 -23.59 4.88
C ASN A 161 -19.13 -24.61 5.28
N LYS A 162 -19.76 -24.46 6.45
CA LYS A 162 -20.87 -25.33 6.87
C LYS A 162 -22.11 -25.18 5.99
N MET A 163 -22.40 -23.98 5.48
CA MET A 163 -23.58 -23.73 4.65
C MET A 163 -23.38 -24.14 3.18
N TYR A 164 -22.21 -23.84 2.61
CA TYR A 164 -21.96 -23.95 1.17
C TYR A 164 -20.93 -25.02 0.77
N TYR A 165 -20.35 -25.72 1.75
CA TYR A 165 -19.39 -26.83 1.60
C TYR A 165 -18.11 -26.55 0.81
N SER A 166 -17.92 -25.32 0.34
CA SER A 166 -16.76 -24.90 -0.46
C SER A 166 -16.27 -23.53 0.00
N LEU A 167 -14.94 -23.35 -0.04
CA LEU A 167 -14.28 -22.10 0.31
C LEU A 167 -13.54 -21.44 -0.87
N ASP A 168 -13.76 -21.94 -2.08
CA ASP A 168 -13.03 -21.50 -3.27
C ASP A 168 -13.74 -20.27 -3.87
N PHE A 169 -12.98 -19.19 -4.13
CA PHE A 169 -13.52 -17.91 -4.61
C PHE A 169 -14.44 -18.06 -5.83
N TYR A 170 -14.08 -18.89 -6.81
CA TYR A 170 -14.86 -19.04 -8.04
C TYR A 170 -16.12 -19.90 -7.88
N LEU A 171 -16.15 -20.79 -6.87
CA LEU A 171 -17.33 -21.59 -6.57
C LEU A 171 -18.32 -20.84 -5.68
N MET A 172 -17.86 -19.79 -4.98
CA MET A 172 -18.69 -18.94 -4.15
C MET A 172 -19.48 -17.90 -4.97
N ASN A 173 -20.45 -18.33 -5.77
CA ASN A 173 -21.34 -17.39 -6.46
C ASN A 173 -22.72 -17.31 -5.80
N TYR A 174 -22.72 -17.17 -4.46
CA TYR A 174 -23.93 -17.12 -3.67
C TYR A 174 -24.22 -15.69 -3.23
N PHE A 175 -25.43 -15.23 -3.50
CA PHE A 175 -25.94 -13.95 -3.04
C PHE A 175 -26.37 -14.05 -1.57
N ILE A 176 -25.46 -13.74 -0.65
CA ILE A 176 -25.70 -13.86 0.79
C ILE A 176 -26.46 -12.63 1.30
N ASN A 177 -27.64 -12.84 1.87
CA ASN A 177 -28.48 -11.79 2.45
C ASN A 177 -28.47 -11.83 3.99
N ASN A 178 -27.29 -11.92 4.62
CA ASN A 178 -27.14 -11.83 6.08
C ASN A 178 -26.15 -10.72 6.50
N LEU A 179 -26.62 -9.73 7.28
CA LEU A 179 -25.84 -8.57 7.69
C LEU A 179 -24.69 -8.97 8.63
N PHE A 180 -24.93 -9.88 9.57
CA PHE A 180 -23.88 -10.30 10.50
C PHE A 180 -22.72 -10.96 9.75
N MET A 181 -23.05 -11.73 8.72
CA MET A 181 -22.06 -12.38 7.85
C MET A 181 -21.29 -11.36 7.00
N PHE A 182 -22.00 -10.36 6.45
CA PHE A 182 -21.38 -9.27 5.71
C PHE A 182 -20.40 -8.47 6.58
N MET A 183 -20.83 -8.05 7.78
CA MET A 183 -19.99 -7.27 8.69
C MET A 183 -18.79 -8.09 9.16
N SER A 184 -18.99 -9.31 9.64
CA SER A 184 -17.90 -10.16 10.12
C SER A 184 -16.85 -10.47 9.05
N MET A 185 -17.25 -10.67 7.79
CA MET A 185 -16.31 -10.88 6.69
C MET A 185 -15.57 -9.60 6.28
N ASN A 186 -16.26 -8.46 6.24
CA ASN A 186 -15.69 -7.23 5.65
C ASN A 186 -14.99 -6.30 6.64
N LEU A 187 -15.25 -6.42 7.95
CA LEU A 187 -14.64 -5.56 8.98
C LEU A 187 -13.11 -5.57 8.90
N VAL A 188 -12.50 -6.73 8.66
CA VAL A 188 -11.05 -6.88 8.51
C VAL A 188 -10.48 -5.99 7.43
N PHE A 189 -11.13 -5.97 6.27
CA PHE A 189 -10.68 -5.18 5.14
C PHE A 189 -10.89 -3.70 5.38
N LEU A 190 -11.94 -3.30 6.11
CA LEU A 190 -12.16 -1.92 6.54
C LEU A 190 -11.18 -1.43 7.60
N VAL A 191 -10.53 -2.34 8.35
CA VAL A 191 -9.43 -1.98 9.25
C VAL A 191 -8.13 -1.82 8.47
N LYS A 192 -7.82 -2.75 7.54
CA LYS A 192 -6.59 -2.68 6.73
C LYS A 192 -6.62 -1.61 5.64
N MET A 193 -7.75 -1.41 4.96
CA MET A 193 -8.04 -0.19 4.20
C MET A 193 -8.62 0.81 5.19
N PRO A 194 -7.82 1.73 5.72
CA PRO A 194 -8.14 2.52 6.90
C PRO A 194 -9.40 3.35 6.65
N MET A 195 -10.55 2.83 7.08
CA MET A 195 -11.77 3.60 7.10
C MET A 195 -11.61 4.72 8.12
N TYR A 196 -12.20 5.88 7.83
CA TYR A 196 -12.29 6.96 8.82
C TYR A 196 -12.95 6.42 10.10
N PHE A 197 -12.51 6.90 11.28
CA PHE A 197 -12.62 6.29 12.62
C PHE A 197 -11.58 5.22 12.99
N ILE A 198 -11.31 4.23 12.12
CA ILE A 198 -10.44 3.09 12.46
C ILE A 198 -8.99 3.33 12.02
N HIS A 199 -8.72 4.40 11.27
CA HIS A 199 -7.41 4.75 10.69
C HIS A 199 -6.26 5.06 11.67
N LEU A 200 -6.51 5.24 12.98
CA LEU A 200 -5.51 5.78 13.93
C LEU A 200 -4.25 4.91 14.09
N TRP A 201 -4.33 3.61 13.82
CA TRP A 201 -3.17 2.72 13.88
C TRP A 201 -2.13 3.05 12.79
N LEU A 202 -2.59 3.57 11.64
CA LEU A 202 -1.75 3.76 10.47
C LEU A 202 -0.74 4.91 10.65
N PRO A 203 -1.13 6.14 11.04
CA PRO A 203 -0.16 7.21 11.27
C PRO A 203 0.91 6.82 12.30
N LYS A 204 0.53 6.15 13.39
CA LYS A 204 1.47 5.68 14.42
C LYS A 204 2.44 4.63 13.86
N ALA A 205 1.91 3.61 13.19
CA ALA A 205 2.73 2.55 12.59
C ALA A 205 3.74 3.09 11.57
N HIS A 206 3.33 4.01 10.69
CA HIS A 206 4.23 4.58 9.68
C HIS A 206 5.32 5.49 10.27
N VAL A 207 4.97 6.28 11.29
CA VAL A 207 5.88 7.24 11.90
C VAL A 207 7.04 6.53 12.60
N GLU A 208 6.75 5.42 13.28
CA GLU A 208 7.69 4.67 14.11
C GLU A 208 8.41 3.54 13.36
N ALA A 209 7.83 3.05 12.26
CA ALA A 209 8.46 2.03 11.43
C ALA A 209 9.80 2.49 10.83
N PRO A 210 10.74 1.54 10.63
CA PRO A 210 11.89 1.78 9.74
C PRO A 210 11.38 2.04 8.32
N VAL A 211 12.27 2.53 7.47
CA VAL A 211 11.94 2.88 6.08
C VAL A 211 11.30 1.72 5.33
N SER A 212 11.89 0.52 5.42
CA SER A 212 11.34 -0.68 4.80
C SER A 212 9.93 -1.00 5.33
N GLY A 213 9.72 -0.92 6.65
CA GLY A 213 8.40 -1.09 7.27
C GLY A 213 7.37 -0.09 6.72
N SER A 214 7.74 1.20 6.63
CA SER A 214 6.84 2.22 6.07
C SER A 214 6.55 2.00 4.58
N MET A 215 7.51 1.51 3.80
CA MET A 215 7.32 1.21 2.37
C MET A 215 6.38 0.03 2.15
N ILE A 216 6.51 -1.08 2.89
CA ILE A 216 5.61 -2.23 2.72
C ILE A 216 4.20 -1.93 3.22
N LEU A 217 4.10 -1.22 4.36
CA LEU A 217 2.81 -0.81 4.89
C LEU A 217 2.06 0.02 3.84
N ALA A 218 2.71 1.06 3.31
CA ALA A 218 2.11 1.96 2.33
C ALA A 218 1.91 1.27 1.00
N GLY A 219 2.90 0.50 0.55
CA GLY A 219 2.96 -0.12 -0.76
C GLY A 219 1.95 -1.23 -0.96
N VAL A 220 1.92 -2.21 -0.04
CA VAL A 220 1.21 -3.48 -0.24
C VAL A 220 0.23 -3.80 0.88
N MET A 221 0.52 -3.50 2.15
CA MET A 221 -0.34 -3.96 3.26
C MET A 221 -1.71 -3.30 3.27
N LEU A 222 -1.81 -2.00 2.94
CA LEU A 222 -3.12 -1.35 2.77
C LEU A 222 -3.89 -2.00 1.61
N LYS A 223 -3.19 -2.34 0.55
CA LYS A 223 -3.72 -2.91 -0.70
C LYS A 223 -4.27 -4.32 -0.52
N LEU A 224 -3.74 -5.09 0.43
CA LEU A 224 -4.33 -6.38 0.83
C LEU A 224 -5.79 -6.23 1.26
N GLY A 225 -6.15 -5.12 1.93
CA GLY A 225 -7.53 -4.85 2.32
C GLY A 225 -8.42 -4.60 1.09
N GLY A 226 -7.96 -3.79 0.14
CA GLY A 226 -8.68 -3.52 -1.10
C GLY A 226 -8.84 -4.78 -1.97
N TYR A 227 -7.79 -5.58 -2.08
CA TYR A 227 -7.82 -6.89 -2.76
C TYR A 227 -8.87 -7.82 -2.15
N GLY A 228 -8.88 -7.96 -0.82
CA GLY A 228 -9.86 -8.79 -0.12
C GLY A 228 -11.30 -8.32 -0.31
N MET A 229 -11.53 -7.01 -0.21
CA MET A 229 -12.83 -6.39 -0.50
C MET A 229 -13.30 -6.68 -1.93
N LEU A 230 -12.44 -6.45 -2.93
CA LEU A 230 -12.78 -6.68 -4.33
C LEU A 230 -13.19 -8.13 -4.61
N ARG A 231 -12.54 -9.11 -3.97
CA ARG A 231 -12.88 -10.53 -4.11
C ARG A 231 -14.17 -10.92 -3.39
N LEU A 232 -14.42 -10.37 -2.19
CA LEU A 232 -15.53 -10.80 -1.33
C LEU A 232 -16.83 -10.03 -1.56
N LEU A 233 -16.77 -8.77 -1.99
CA LEU A 233 -17.98 -7.96 -2.17
C LEU A 233 -18.91 -8.48 -3.26
N VAL A 234 -18.38 -9.22 -4.24
CA VAL A 234 -19.18 -9.89 -5.28
C VAL A 234 -20.24 -10.79 -4.64
N ASN A 235 -19.89 -11.51 -3.58
CA ASN A 235 -20.81 -12.44 -2.88
C ASN A 235 -21.85 -11.72 -2.02
N PHE A 236 -21.59 -10.45 -1.68
CA PHE A 236 -22.42 -9.64 -0.80
C PHE A 236 -23.12 -8.47 -1.50
N GLN A 237 -23.29 -8.53 -2.83
CA GLN A 237 -23.81 -7.42 -3.63
C GLN A 237 -25.11 -6.82 -3.08
N PHE A 238 -26.09 -7.64 -2.68
CA PHE A 238 -27.36 -7.16 -2.11
C PHE A 238 -27.18 -6.39 -0.80
N MET A 239 -26.26 -6.82 0.05
CA MET A 239 -26.02 -6.15 1.33
C MET A 239 -25.27 -4.83 1.14
N VAL A 240 -24.29 -4.82 0.24
CA VAL A 240 -23.59 -3.59 -0.12
C VAL A 240 -24.58 -2.56 -0.66
N MET A 241 -25.49 -2.95 -1.57
CA MET A 241 -26.51 -2.04 -2.09
C MET A 241 -27.40 -1.45 -0.99
N LYS A 242 -27.80 -2.24 0.02
CA LYS A 242 -28.64 -1.76 1.14
C LYS A 242 -27.89 -0.78 2.06
N TYR A 243 -26.62 -1.05 2.38
CA TYR A 243 -25.83 -0.27 3.34
C TYR A 243 -24.85 0.72 2.69
N ASN A 244 -24.91 0.88 1.36
CA ASN A 244 -24.01 1.71 0.57
C ASN A 244 -23.92 3.13 1.12
N TYR A 245 -25.07 3.74 1.42
CA TYR A 245 -25.15 5.11 1.95
C TYR A 245 -24.29 5.33 3.20
N MET A 246 -24.26 4.38 4.14
CA MET A 246 -23.45 4.49 5.37
C MET A 246 -21.96 4.52 5.04
N PHE A 247 -21.48 3.57 4.22
CA PHE A 247 -20.08 3.47 3.84
C PHE A 247 -19.63 4.69 3.01
N MET A 248 -20.46 5.12 2.07
CA MET A 248 -20.18 6.28 1.21
C MET A 248 -20.03 7.57 2.01
N MET A 249 -20.93 7.81 2.98
CA MET A 249 -20.84 8.99 3.84
C MET A 249 -19.54 8.99 4.65
N ILE A 250 -19.16 7.86 5.23
CA ILE A 250 -17.92 7.77 6.01
C ILE A 250 -16.68 7.93 5.12
N CYS A 251 -16.69 7.40 3.89
CA CYS A 251 -15.56 7.53 2.97
C CYS A 251 -15.37 8.98 2.48
N LEU A 252 -16.43 9.63 2.01
CA LEU A 252 -16.34 10.99 1.46
C LEU A 252 -16.08 12.03 2.55
N VAL A 253 -16.87 12.01 3.62
CA VAL A 253 -16.72 12.95 4.74
C VAL A 253 -15.41 12.69 5.48
N GLY A 254 -15.06 11.42 5.68
CA GLY A 254 -13.79 11.03 6.29
C GLY A 254 -12.57 11.47 5.48
N GLY A 255 -12.60 11.31 4.15
CA GLY A 255 -11.54 11.78 3.25
C GLY A 255 -11.33 13.30 3.34
N LEU A 256 -12.41 14.07 3.48
CA LEU A 256 -12.33 15.51 3.71
C LEU A 256 -11.70 15.88 5.05
N TYR A 257 -12.13 15.24 6.14
CA TYR A 257 -11.53 15.52 7.45
C TYR A 257 -10.05 15.14 7.50
N VAL A 258 -9.68 14.00 6.92
CA VAL A 258 -8.27 13.56 6.87
C VAL A 258 -7.42 14.53 6.05
N SER A 259 -7.92 15.00 4.90
CA SER A 259 -7.18 15.97 4.08
C SER A 259 -7.02 17.34 4.78
N LEU A 260 -7.98 17.78 5.59
CA LEU A 260 -7.82 18.94 6.48
C LEU A 260 -6.78 18.69 7.59
N ILE A 261 -6.76 17.47 8.15
CA ILE A 261 -5.74 17.08 9.13
C ILE A 261 -4.34 17.14 8.51
N CYS A 262 -4.15 16.71 7.25
CA CYS A 262 -2.86 16.75 6.55
C CYS A 262 -2.22 18.14 6.54
N ILE A 263 -3.01 19.20 6.33
CA ILE A 263 -2.50 20.58 6.26
C ILE A 263 -1.92 21.03 7.61
N ARG A 264 -2.47 20.51 8.71
CA ARG A 264 -2.04 20.86 10.07
C ARG A 264 -0.89 20.02 10.59
N GLN A 265 -0.48 18.96 9.87
CA GLN A 265 0.58 18.08 10.33
C GLN A 265 1.94 18.77 10.25
N SER A 266 2.70 18.69 11.34
CA SER A 266 4.08 19.17 11.42
C SER A 266 5.11 18.12 11.00
N ASP A 267 4.77 16.83 11.07
CA ASP A 267 5.70 15.73 10.79
C ASP A 267 5.55 15.26 9.35
N ILE A 268 6.68 15.14 8.63
CA ILE A 268 6.68 14.74 7.21
C ILE A 268 6.10 13.33 7.03
N LYS A 269 6.51 12.35 7.87
CA LYS A 269 6.01 10.98 7.78
C LYS A 269 4.53 10.86 8.13
N SER A 270 4.04 11.63 9.12
CA SER A 270 2.62 11.59 9.49
C SER A 270 1.77 12.22 8.39
N LEU A 271 2.22 13.33 7.78
CA LEU A 271 1.53 13.96 6.65
C LEU A 271 1.38 12.98 5.48
N ILE A 272 2.44 12.26 5.10
CA ILE A 272 2.37 11.23 4.04
C ILE A 272 1.42 10.10 4.44
N ALA A 273 1.42 9.67 5.72
CA ALA A 273 0.52 8.64 6.23
C ALA A 273 -0.96 9.07 6.22
N TYR A 274 -1.27 10.33 6.53
CA TYR A 274 -2.66 10.81 6.42
C TYR A 274 -3.07 10.99 4.95
N SER A 275 -2.15 11.41 4.07
CA SER A 275 -2.46 11.47 2.64
C SER A 275 -2.85 10.09 2.08
N SER A 276 -2.23 9.01 2.57
CA SER A 276 -2.59 7.66 2.13
C SER A 276 -3.97 7.22 2.61
N VAL A 277 -4.41 7.67 3.79
CA VAL A 277 -5.78 7.45 4.27
C VAL A 277 -6.78 8.17 3.37
N ALA A 278 -6.49 9.39 2.91
CA ALA A 278 -7.37 10.12 2.01
C ALA A 278 -7.53 9.44 0.64
N HIS A 279 -6.43 9.06 -0.03
CA HIS A 279 -6.51 8.37 -1.31
C HIS A 279 -7.14 6.97 -1.20
N MET A 280 -6.86 6.21 -0.13
CA MET A 280 -7.52 4.92 0.09
C MET A 280 -8.99 5.05 0.48
N GLY A 281 -9.40 6.18 1.08
CA GLY A 281 -10.81 6.52 1.30
C GLY A 281 -11.58 6.68 -0.02
N LEU A 282 -10.98 7.30 -1.04
CA LEU A 282 -11.55 7.37 -2.40
C LEU A 282 -11.66 5.97 -3.03
N VAL A 283 -10.64 5.13 -2.85
CA VAL A 283 -10.65 3.72 -3.33
C VAL A 283 -11.79 2.94 -2.69
N LEU A 284 -11.96 3.03 -1.36
CA LEU A 284 -13.08 2.41 -0.65
C LEU A 284 -14.43 2.90 -1.20
N GLY A 285 -14.61 4.21 -1.37
CA GLY A 285 -15.82 4.76 -1.98
C GLY A 285 -16.11 4.16 -3.35
N GLY A 286 -15.11 4.11 -4.23
CA GLY A 286 -15.24 3.53 -5.58
C GLY A 286 -15.62 2.05 -5.56
N ILE A 287 -15.05 1.27 -4.64
CA ILE A 287 -15.38 -0.16 -4.47
C ILE A 287 -16.85 -0.34 -4.04
N VAL A 288 -17.34 0.47 -3.11
CA VAL A 288 -18.72 0.35 -2.58
C VAL A 288 -19.78 0.78 -3.62
N THR A 289 -19.42 1.58 -4.64
CA THR A 289 -20.36 1.87 -5.75
C THR A 289 -20.76 0.64 -6.57
N LEU A 290 -19.97 -0.44 -6.55
CA LEU A 290 -20.17 -1.66 -7.36
C LEU A 290 -20.23 -1.40 -8.89
N ASN A 291 -19.71 -0.26 -9.35
CA ASN A 291 -19.63 0.07 -10.76
C ASN A 291 -18.35 -0.48 -11.39
N TYR A 292 -18.42 -0.82 -12.69
CA TYR A 292 -17.26 -1.28 -13.46
C TYR A 292 -16.07 -0.32 -13.38
N TRP A 293 -16.33 0.97 -13.63
CA TRP A 293 -15.34 2.05 -13.51
C TRP A 293 -14.78 2.18 -12.09
N GLY A 294 -15.59 1.92 -11.06
CA GLY A 294 -15.16 1.94 -9.67
C GLY A 294 -14.16 0.83 -9.37
N PHE A 295 -14.44 -0.40 -9.80
CA PHE A 295 -13.51 -1.51 -9.62
C PHE A 295 -12.23 -1.35 -10.44
N CYS A 296 -12.30 -0.92 -11.70
CA CYS A 296 -11.11 -0.68 -12.52
C CYS A 296 -10.26 0.48 -11.93
N GLY A 297 -10.89 1.60 -11.56
CA GLY A 297 -10.23 2.74 -10.93
C GLY A 297 -9.60 2.38 -9.58
N SER A 298 -10.25 1.53 -8.78
CA SER A 298 -9.71 1.07 -7.50
C SER A 298 -8.40 0.30 -7.66
N LEU A 299 -8.30 -0.58 -8.66
CA LEU A 299 -7.08 -1.33 -8.96
C LEU A 299 -5.96 -0.40 -9.39
N VAL A 300 -6.24 0.49 -10.34
CA VAL A 300 -5.26 1.45 -10.86
C VAL A 300 -4.73 2.34 -9.74
N MET A 301 -5.62 2.89 -8.91
CA MET A 301 -5.22 3.76 -7.80
C MET A 301 -4.44 3.00 -6.72
N MET A 302 -4.78 1.74 -6.44
CA MET A 302 -4.00 0.92 -5.51
C MET A 302 -2.54 0.74 -5.97
N ILE A 303 -2.31 0.49 -7.25
CA ILE A 303 -0.95 0.34 -7.81
C ILE A 303 -0.23 1.68 -7.81
N ALA A 304 -0.88 2.71 -8.36
CA ALA A 304 -0.31 4.04 -8.52
C ALA A 304 0.09 4.66 -7.17
N HIS A 305 -0.83 4.63 -6.21
CA HIS A 305 -0.56 5.07 -4.85
C HIS A 305 0.50 4.18 -4.17
N GLY A 306 0.50 2.87 -4.45
CA GLY A 306 1.52 1.94 -3.95
C GLY A 306 2.94 2.41 -4.23
N LEU A 307 3.23 2.75 -5.48
CA LEU A 307 4.53 3.26 -5.93
C LEU A 307 4.80 4.70 -5.49
N CYS A 308 3.79 5.57 -5.55
CA CYS A 308 3.94 6.98 -5.18
C CYS A 308 4.24 7.15 -3.69
N SER A 309 3.41 6.54 -2.83
CA SER A 309 3.54 6.69 -1.38
C SER A 309 4.80 6.03 -0.82
N SER A 310 5.20 4.86 -1.35
CA SER A 310 6.48 4.27 -0.95
C SER A 310 7.64 5.19 -1.33
N GLY A 311 7.64 5.78 -2.53
CA GLY A 311 8.61 6.78 -2.99
C GLY A 311 8.68 8.01 -2.07
N LEU A 312 7.53 8.56 -1.65
CA LEU A 312 7.46 9.67 -0.70
C LEU A 312 8.05 9.30 0.68
N PHE A 313 7.79 8.09 1.19
CA PHE A 313 8.42 7.62 2.43
C PHE A 313 9.95 7.47 2.29
N CYS A 314 10.44 7.10 1.09
CA CYS A 314 11.86 7.08 0.80
C CYS A 314 12.47 8.48 0.88
N LEU A 315 11.84 9.46 0.23
CA LEU A 315 12.27 10.86 0.25
C LEU A 315 12.30 11.42 1.67
N ALA A 316 11.24 11.17 2.45
CA ALA A 316 11.17 11.55 3.84
C ALA A 316 12.32 10.93 4.66
N ASN A 317 12.69 9.68 4.37
CA ASN A 317 13.83 9.06 5.03
C ASN A 317 15.18 9.63 4.59
N ILE A 318 15.38 9.94 3.31
CA ILE A 318 16.61 10.57 2.83
C ILE A 318 16.81 11.92 3.53
N SER A 319 15.75 12.72 3.73
CA SER A 319 15.83 13.93 4.55
C SER A 319 16.13 13.64 6.03
N TYR A 320 15.53 12.57 6.58
CA TYR A 320 15.73 12.16 7.97
C TYR A 320 17.16 11.67 8.22
N GLU A 321 17.80 10.96 7.30
CA GLU A 321 19.17 10.47 7.47
C GLU A 321 20.21 11.60 7.57
N ARG A 322 19.88 12.80 7.06
CA ARG A 322 20.77 13.96 7.08
C ARG A 322 20.51 14.89 8.27
N ILE A 323 19.23 15.17 8.56
CA ILE A 323 18.84 16.15 9.59
C ILE A 323 18.54 15.47 10.94
N TYR A 324 18.31 14.15 10.94
CA TYR A 324 17.90 13.35 12.10
C TYR A 324 16.59 13.82 12.77
N SER A 325 15.79 14.61 12.05
CA SER A 325 14.50 15.10 12.51
C SER A 325 13.42 14.90 11.44
N ARG A 326 12.19 14.65 11.89
CA ARG A 326 11.01 14.45 11.02
C ARG A 326 10.17 15.71 10.83
N SER A 327 10.44 16.76 11.62
CA SER A 327 9.61 17.97 11.64
C SER A 327 9.84 18.82 10.39
N LEU A 328 8.76 19.27 9.76
CA LEU A 328 8.76 20.23 8.65
C LEU A 328 9.46 21.55 9.01
N TYR A 329 9.46 21.92 10.30
CA TYR A 329 10.07 23.17 10.74
C TYR A 329 11.60 23.19 10.61
N LEU A 330 12.24 22.04 10.82
CA LEU A 330 13.69 21.87 10.71
C LEU A 330 14.13 21.56 9.28
N ASN A 331 13.31 20.81 8.54
CA ASN A 331 13.62 20.38 7.18
C ASN A 331 13.20 21.43 6.14
N LYS A 332 13.65 22.69 6.26
CA LYS A 332 13.31 23.80 5.33
C LYS A 332 14.48 24.19 4.42
N GLY A 333 14.17 24.75 3.25
CA GLY A 333 15.16 25.35 2.35
C GLY A 333 16.07 24.35 1.63
N LEU A 334 15.66 23.08 1.51
CA LEU A 334 16.50 22.00 0.97
C LEU A 334 16.92 22.19 -0.50
N ILE A 335 16.23 23.03 -1.27
CA ILE A 335 16.62 23.36 -2.66
C ILE A 335 18.03 23.93 -2.73
N ASN A 336 18.41 24.76 -1.75
CA ASN A 336 19.71 25.43 -1.74
C ASN A 336 20.86 24.44 -1.48
N LEU A 337 20.59 23.33 -0.79
CA LEU A 337 21.59 22.31 -0.48
C LEU A 337 21.62 21.22 -1.54
N ILE A 338 20.47 20.69 -1.96
CA ILE A 338 20.41 19.56 -2.91
C ILE A 338 19.32 19.79 -3.96
N PRO A 339 19.63 20.52 -5.04
CA PRO A 339 18.66 20.79 -6.10
C PRO A 339 18.26 19.52 -6.89
N SER A 340 19.13 18.52 -6.98
CA SER A 340 18.80 17.26 -7.65
C SER A 340 17.74 16.45 -6.90
N MET A 341 17.76 16.45 -5.56
CA MET A 341 16.75 15.78 -4.73
C MET A 341 15.44 16.57 -4.67
N SER A 342 15.48 17.90 -4.75
CA SER A 342 14.27 18.71 -4.80
C SER A 342 13.47 18.46 -6.09
N LEU A 343 14.13 18.15 -7.20
CA LEU A 343 13.46 17.68 -8.42
C LEU A 343 12.70 16.36 -8.19
N TRP A 344 13.29 15.40 -7.49
CA TRP A 344 12.59 14.15 -7.14
C TRP A 344 11.40 14.41 -6.21
N TRP A 345 11.53 15.31 -5.23
CA TRP A 345 10.40 15.75 -4.41
C TRP A 345 9.25 16.31 -5.26
N PHE A 346 9.56 17.17 -6.24
CA PHE A 346 8.56 17.72 -7.14
C PHE A 346 7.87 16.62 -7.97
N LEU A 347 8.65 15.70 -8.53
CA LEU A 347 8.14 14.60 -9.34
C LEU A 347 7.20 13.67 -8.57
N PHE A 348 7.51 13.31 -7.32
CA PHE A 348 6.63 12.47 -6.51
C PHE A 348 5.41 13.22 -5.98
N LEU A 349 5.56 14.50 -5.62
CA LEU A 349 4.43 15.29 -5.13
C LEU A 349 3.46 15.65 -6.25
N SER A 350 3.96 15.91 -7.47
CA SER A 350 3.10 16.07 -8.65
C SER A 350 2.35 14.79 -8.99
N SER A 351 2.98 13.61 -8.86
CA SER A 351 2.24 12.35 -8.98
C SER A 351 1.21 12.18 -7.86
N ASN A 352 1.48 12.62 -6.62
CA ASN A 352 0.53 12.54 -5.50
C ASN A 352 -0.67 13.49 -5.65
N MET A 353 -0.46 14.65 -6.29
CA MET A 353 -1.53 15.57 -6.73
C MET A 353 -2.28 15.05 -7.97
N ALA A 354 -1.90 13.88 -8.50
CA ALA A 354 -2.45 13.32 -9.72
C ALA A 354 -2.29 14.24 -10.94
N ALA A 355 -1.09 14.80 -11.15
CA ALA A 355 -0.78 15.57 -12.36
C ALA A 355 -0.58 14.65 -13.59
N PRO A 356 -0.88 15.10 -14.82
CA PRO A 356 -0.57 14.35 -16.04
C PRO A 356 0.96 14.28 -16.26
N PRO A 357 1.55 13.16 -16.73
CA PRO A 357 0.96 11.89 -17.18
C PRO A 357 1.00 10.75 -16.13
N SER A 358 0.68 11.01 -14.85
CA SER A 358 0.79 9.99 -13.79
C SER A 358 -0.34 8.94 -13.78
N LEU A 359 -0.05 7.73 -13.28
CA LEU A 359 -1.04 6.66 -13.11
C LEU A 359 -2.11 7.01 -12.05
N ASN A 360 -1.77 7.86 -11.09
CA ASN A 360 -2.71 8.35 -10.08
C ASN A 360 -3.86 9.14 -10.73
N LEU A 361 -3.57 9.97 -11.74
CA LEU A 361 -4.61 10.71 -12.49
C LEU A 361 -5.60 9.77 -13.17
N LEU A 362 -5.12 8.70 -13.79
CA LEU A 362 -6.00 7.71 -14.42
C LEU A 362 -6.94 7.07 -13.39
N GLY A 363 -6.40 6.65 -12.25
CA GLY A 363 -7.18 6.05 -11.16
C GLY A 363 -8.20 7.02 -10.57
N GLU A 364 -7.79 8.25 -10.28
CA GLU A 364 -8.68 9.26 -9.71
C GLU A 364 -9.80 9.67 -10.67
N ILE A 365 -9.55 9.83 -11.97
CA ILE A 365 -10.61 10.12 -12.95
C ILE A 365 -11.66 8.99 -12.98
N MET A 366 -11.22 7.73 -12.98
CA MET A 366 -12.14 6.58 -12.98
C MET A 366 -12.98 6.52 -11.69
N LEU A 367 -12.36 6.80 -10.54
CA LEU A 367 -13.04 6.84 -9.25
C LEU A 367 -14.01 8.02 -9.12
N ILE A 368 -13.64 9.20 -9.61
CA ILE A 368 -14.52 10.39 -9.60
C ILE A 368 -15.76 10.10 -10.46
N ASN A 369 -15.59 9.54 -11.66
CA ASN A 369 -16.71 9.18 -12.52
C ASN A 369 -17.63 8.14 -11.89
N SER A 370 -17.08 7.12 -11.22
CA SER A 370 -17.91 6.11 -10.55
C SER A 370 -18.70 6.69 -9.38
N LEU A 371 -18.09 7.58 -8.57
CA LEU A 371 -18.74 8.21 -7.42
C LEU A 371 -19.82 9.21 -7.84
N ILE A 372 -19.58 10.02 -8.88
CA ILE A 372 -20.59 10.93 -9.45
C ILE A 372 -21.78 10.14 -10.00
N SER A 373 -21.51 9.01 -10.68
CA SER A 373 -22.58 8.16 -11.21
C SER A 373 -23.46 7.54 -10.12
N TRP A 374 -22.94 7.40 -8.90
CA TRP A 374 -23.72 6.92 -7.75
C TRP A 374 -24.65 8.01 -7.19
N SER A 375 -24.17 9.24 -7.01
CA SER A 375 -25.04 10.39 -6.73
C SER A 375 -24.39 11.73 -7.10
N PHE A 376 -25.19 12.64 -7.65
CA PHE A 376 -24.73 14.00 -7.99
C PHE A 376 -24.26 14.80 -6.76
N LEU A 377 -24.80 14.51 -5.57
CA LEU A 377 -24.39 15.16 -4.30
C LEU A 377 -22.92 14.92 -3.96
N SER A 378 -22.36 13.77 -4.40
CA SER A 378 -20.94 13.45 -4.16
C SER A 378 -19.99 14.44 -4.83
N MET A 379 -20.42 15.14 -5.89
CA MET A 379 -19.59 16.05 -6.68
C MET A 379 -18.93 17.15 -5.83
N LEU A 380 -19.68 17.77 -4.91
CA LEU A 380 -19.14 18.83 -4.05
C LEU A 380 -18.05 18.30 -3.12
N MET A 381 -18.27 17.13 -2.53
CA MET A 381 -17.28 16.52 -1.63
C MET A 381 -16.04 16.07 -2.40
N LEU A 382 -16.21 15.48 -3.59
CA LEU A 382 -15.09 15.06 -4.44
C LEU A 382 -14.23 16.23 -4.89
N PHE A 383 -14.86 17.35 -5.29
CA PHE A 383 -14.14 18.58 -5.62
C PHE A 383 -13.25 19.02 -4.46
N LEU A 384 -13.81 19.09 -3.24
CA LEU A 384 -13.04 19.47 -2.06
C LEU A 384 -11.90 18.49 -1.74
N ILE A 385 -12.10 17.17 -1.88
CA ILE A 385 -11.03 16.17 -1.65
C ILE A 385 -9.89 16.37 -2.66
N SER A 386 -10.20 16.49 -3.95
CA SER A 386 -9.19 16.71 -5.01
C SER A 386 -8.48 18.06 -4.88
N PHE A 387 -9.17 19.10 -4.42
CA PHE A 387 -8.55 20.39 -4.18
C PHE A 387 -7.60 20.32 -2.98
N LEU A 388 -8.03 19.70 -1.86
CA LEU A 388 -7.20 19.55 -0.68
C LEU A 388 -5.99 18.64 -0.95
N SER A 389 -6.09 17.67 -1.86
CA SER A 389 -4.93 16.85 -2.26
C SER A 389 -3.83 17.65 -2.95
N ALA A 390 -4.21 18.61 -3.78
CA ALA A 390 -3.28 19.59 -4.33
C ALA A 390 -2.67 20.48 -3.23
N VAL A 391 -3.50 20.97 -2.31
CA VAL A 391 -3.04 21.88 -1.24
C VAL A 391 -2.02 21.20 -0.33
N TYR A 392 -2.28 20.01 0.20
CA TYR A 392 -1.32 19.38 1.14
C TYR A 392 -0.03 18.91 0.47
N SER A 393 -0.07 18.54 -0.82
CA SER A 393 1.13 18.13 -1.57
C SER A 393 2.02 19.34 -1.89
N LEU A 394 1.43 20.46 -2.32
CA LEU A 394 2.14 21.73 -2.49
C LEU A 394 2.61 22.30 -1.16
N TYR A 395 1.84 22.16 -0.08
CA TYR A 395 2.25 22.51 1.27
C TYR A 395 3.52 21.74 1.67
N LEU A 396 3.53 20.41 1.47
CA LEU A 396 4.73 19.63 1.78
C LEU A 396 5.94 20.06 0.94
N TYR A 397 5.76 20.33 -0.36
CA TYR A 397 6.85 20.81 -1.22
C TYR A 397 7.38 22.16 -0.75
N SER A 398 6.50 23.15 -0.61
CA SER A 398 6.87 24.53 -0.28
C SER A 398 7.59 24.63 1.06
N TYR A 399 7.08 23.98 2.11
CA TYR A 399 7.70 24.03 3.43
C TYR A 399 9.02 23.26 3.50
N SER A 400 9.17 22.15 2.77
CA SER A 400 10.41 21.38 2.83
C SER A 400 11.53 21.94 1.94
N GLN A 401 11.16 22.37 0.73
CA GLN A 401 12.11 22.71 -0.32
C GLN A 401 12.45 24.20 -0.35
N HIS A 402 11.45 25.08 -0.20
CA HIS A 402 11.65 26.53 -0.28
C HIS A 402 12.00 27.16 1.08
N GLY A 403 12.47 28.41 1.02
CA GLY A 403 12.76 29.22 2.20
C GLY A 403 14.25 29.25 2.60
N LYS A 404 14.51 29.86 3.75
CA LYS A 404 15.85 29.93 4.34
C LYS A 404 16.18 28.62 5.04
N LEU A 405 17.44 28.20 4.92
CA LEU A 405 17.98 27.03 5.60
C LEU A 405 17.91 27.20 7.11
N TYR A 406 17.66 26.08 7.81
CA TYR A 406 17.74 26.05 9.26
C TYR A 406 19.19 26.25 9.72
N SER A 407 19.41 27.16 10.68
CA SER A 407 20.75 27.56 11.12
C SER A 407 21.55 26.45 11.81
N GLY A 408 20.90 25.41 12.33
CA GLY A 408 21.56 24.30 13.03
C GLY A 408 22.11 23.18 12.14
N THR A 409 21.98 23.25 10.81
CA THR A 409 22.56 22.24 9.91
C THR A 409 23.98 22.59 9.48
N PHE A 410 24.98 21.89 10.02
CA PHE A 410 26.40 22.16 9.76
C PHE A 410 27.01 21.34 8.61
N SER A 411 26.54 20.12 8.35
CA SER A 411 27.03 19.27 7.27
C SER A 411 25.88 18.60 6.52
N TYR A 412 26.02 18.53 5.19
CA TYR A 412 25.01 17.94 4.32
C TYR A 412 25.67 17.14 3.21
N SER A 413 25.16 15.93 2.95
CA SER A 413 25.59 15.11 1.82
C SER A 413 24.70 15.38 0.60
N MET A 414 25.29 15.56 -0.59
CA MET A 414 24.55 15.88 -1.84
C MET A 414 23.62 14.77 -2.33
N GLY A 415 23.78 13.54 -1.82
CA GLY A 415 22.98 12.37 -2.19
C GLY A 415 23.83 11.27 -2.80
N TYR A 416 23.47 10.03 -2.48
CA TYR A 416 24.18 8.85 -2.96
C TYR A 416 23.55 8.31 -4.25
N ILE A 417 24.34 7.71 -5.14
CA ILE A 417 23.85 7.06 -6.38
C ILE A 417 22.71 6.07 -6.08
N ARG A 418 22.83 5.34 -4.96
CA ARG A 418 21.80 4.42 -4.47
C ARG A 418 20.45 5.11 -4.25
N GLU A 419 20.44 6.30 -3.67
CA GLU A 419 19.21 7.06 -3.38
C GLU A 419 18.53 7.48 -4.69
N PHE A 420 19.31 7.96 -5.66
CA PHE A 420 18.79 8.32 -6.98
C PHE A 420 18.27 7.10 -7.74
N LEU A 421 18.99 5.97 -7.70
CA LEU A 421 18.53 4.71 -8.30
C LEU A 421 17.22 4.23 -7.67
N LEU A 422 17.10 4.32 -6.35
CA LEU A 422 15.89 3.95 -5.64
C LEU A 422 14.70 4.82 -6.04
N LEU A 423 14.88 6.14 -6.15
CA LEU A 423 13.83 7.07 -6.56
C LEU A 423 13.44 6.86 -8.03
N MET A 424 14.42 6.65 -8.90
CA MET A 424 14.21 6.30 -10.30
C MET A 424 13.36 5.04 -10.47
N LEU A 425 13.67 3.98 -9.73
CA LEU A 425 12.92 2.71 -9.80
C LEU A 425 11.49 2.82 -9.25
N HIS A 426 11.17 3.82 -8.44
CA HIS A 426 9.79 4.11 -8.04
C HIS A 426 9.04 4.93 -9.10
N TRP A 427 9.70 5.95 -9.65
CA TRP A 427 9.09 6.91 -10.55
C TRP A 427 8.87 6.36 -11.97
N LEU A 428 9.84 5.61 -12.50
CA LEU A 428 9.78 5.06 -13.86
C LEU A 428 8.55 4.15 -14.07
N PRO A 429 8.29 3.12 -13.23
CA PRO A 429 7.10 2.30 -13.39
C PRO A 429 5.82 3.12 -13.26
N LEU A 430 5.76 4.08 -12.34
CA LEU A 430 4.56 4.88 -12.11
C LEU A 430 4.11 5.64 -13.37
N ASN A 431 5.04 6.20 -14.14
CA ASN A 431 4.69 6.95 -15.36
C ASN A 431 4.65 6.08 -16.61
N MET A 432 5.54 5.09 -16.75
CA MET A 432 5.56 4.22 -17.92
C MET A 432 4.31 3.35 -18.02
N LEU A 433 3.72 2.95 -16.89
CA LEU A 433 2.50 2.14 -16.88
C LEU A 433 1.29 2.87 -17.50
N VAL A 434 1.29 4.20 -17.56
CA VAL A 434 0.19 4.97 -18.17
C VAL A 434 0.10 4.75 -19.68
N LEU A 435 1.24 4.61 -20.35
CA LEU A 435 1.31 4.40 -21.80
C LEU A 435 0.64 3.09 -22.25
N LYS A 436 0.53 2.11 -21.34
CA LYS A 436 -0.09 0.81 -21.57
C LYS A 436 -1.20 0.53 -20.57
N SER A 437 -1.90 1.58 -20.16
CA SER A 437 -2.96 1.53 -19.15
C SER A 437 -4.12 0.60 -19.51
N GLU A 438 -4.42 0.40 -20.79
CA GLU A 438 -5.44 -0.54 -21.28
C GLU A 438 -5.32 -1.92 -20.63
N TYR A 439 -4.10 -2.42 -20.50
CA TYR A 439 -3.82 -3.75 -19.95
C TYR A 439 -3.96 -3.84 -18.43
N LEU A 440 -3.99 -2.70 -17.73
CA LEU A 440 -4.11 -2.66 -16.28
C LEU A 440 -5.56 -2.47 -15.85
N VAL A 441 -6.30 -1.70 -16.64
CA VAL A 441 -7.64 -1.23 -16.32
C VAL A 441 -8.67 -2.33 -16.53
N LEU A 442 -8.56 -3.08 -17.63
CA LEU A 442 -9.57 -4.07 -18.03
C LEU A 442 -9.30 -5.41 -17.36
N TRP A 443 -9.81 -5.58 -16.13
CA TRP A 443 -9.60 -6.78 -15.32
C TRP A 443 -10.89 -7.54 -14.95
N ILE A 444 -12.03 -6.89 -15.13
CA ILE A 444 -13.39 -7.44 -15.05
C ILE A 444 -13.95 -7.38 -16.47
#